data_AF-A0A962V8B4-F1
#
_entry.id   AF-A0A962V8B4-F1
#
_cell.length_a   1.000
_cell.length_b   1.000
_cell.length_c   1.000
_cell.angle_alpha   90.00
_cell.angle_beta   90.00
_cell.angle_gamma   90.00
#
_symmetry.space_group_name_H-M   'P 1'
#
loop_
_entity.id
_entity.type
_entity.pdbx_description
1 polymer ?
#
loop_
_entity_poly.entity_id
_entity_poly.type
_entity_poly.pdbx_seq_one_letter_code
_entity_poly.pdbx_strand_id
1 'polypeptide(L)' 'DVRMIMQVHDELVFEVAEHCLQEARDVIREKMTGAAELRTPLEVEIGTGLNWDEAH' A
#
# COMPACT_ATOMS: atom_id res chain seq x y z
N ASP A 1 9.05 -8.62 -7.49
CA ASP A 1 9.82 -7.89 -6.47
C ASP A 1 8.97 -6.74 -5.93
N VAL A 2 9.07 -6.44 -4.63
CA VAL A 2 8.27 -5.41 -3.93
C VAL A 2 9.17 -4.69 -2.93
N ARG A 3 9.25 -3.37 -3.01
CA ARG A 3 10.09 -2.57 -2.11
C ARG A 3 9.34 -1.34 -1.63
N MET A 4 9.26 -1.16 -0.31
CA MET A 4 8.84 0.11 0.29
C MET A 4 9.98 1.13 0.12
N ILE A 5 9.67 2.27 -0.49
CA ILE A 5 10.66 3.30 -0.82
C ILE A 5 10.47 4.59 -0.02
N MET A 6 9.25 4.87 0.45
CA MET A 6 8.93 6.09 1.18
C MET A 6 7.79 5.87 2.18
N GLN A 7 7.82 6.65 3.26
CA GLN A 7 6.67 6.93 4.11
C GLN A 7 6.52 8.45 4.17
N VAL A 8 5.30 8.95 4.00
CA VAL A 8 4.99 10.38 4.06
C VAL A 8 3.57 10.54 4.59
N HIS A 9 3.40 11.36 5.62
CA HIS A 9 2.13 11.47 6.37
C HIS A 9 1.60 10.09 6.80
N ASP A 10 0.48 9.66 6.25
CA ASP A 10 -0.22 8.39 6.46
C ASP A 10 -0.07 7.41 5.28
N GLU A 11 0.74 7.75 4.28
CA GLU A 11 0.97 6.95 3.08
C GLU A 11 2.28 6.14 3.15
N LEU A 12 2.23 4.93 2.59
CA LEU A 12 3.39 4.08 2.32
C LEU A 12 3.53 3.90 0.81
N VAL A 13 4.67 4.29 0.25
CA VAL A 13 4.94 4.21 -1.19
C VAL A 13 5.83 3.01 -1.49
N PHE A 14 5.42 2.22 -2.47
CA PHE A 14 6.11 1.01 -2.89
C PHE A 14 6.45 1.06 -4.39
N GLU A 15 7.63 0.57 -4.73
CA GLU A 15 7.93 0.10 -6.08
C GLU A 15 7.59 -1.38 -6.17
N VAL A 16 6.76 -1.74 -7.15
CA VAL A 16 6.25 -3.11 -7.31
C VAL A 16 6.51 -3.56 -8.75
N ALA A 17 7.19 -4.69 -8.90
CA ALA A 17 7.30 -5.35 -10.19
C ALA A 17 5.91 -5.77 -10.68
N GLU A 18 5.61 -5.53 -11.95
CA GLU A 18 4.25 -5.69 -12.52
C GLU A 18 3.63 -7.07 -12.24
N HIS A 19 4.41 -8.15 -12.34
CA HIS A 19 3.94 -9.51 -12.07
C HIS A 19 3.56 -9.78 -10.61
N CYS A 20 3.98 -8.93 -9.67
CA CYS A 20 3.64 -9.02 -8.24
C CYS A 20 2.48 -8.11 -7.85
N LEU A 21 1.96 -7.26 -8.75
CA LEU A 21 1.08 -6.15 -8.37
C LEU A 21 -0.16 -6.59 -7.59
N GLN A 22 -0.85 -7.63 -8.08
CA GLN A 22 -2.08 -8.10 -7.45
C GLN A 22 -1.82 -8.69 -6.05
N GLU A 23 -0.80 -9.55 -5.94
CA GLU A 23 -0.41 -10.16 -4.66
C GLU A 23 0.05 -9.11 -3.65
N ALA A 24 0.89 -8.17 -4.09
CA ALA A 24 1.37 -7.08 -3.26
C ALA A 24 0.21 -6.23 -2.73
N ARG A 25 -0.75 -5.89 -3.59
CA ARG A 25 -1.93 -5.10 -3.23
C ARG A 25 -2.76 -5.78 -2.14
N ASP A 26 -2.98 -7.09 -2.26
CA ASP A 26 -3.79 -7.84 -1.30
C ASP A 26 -3.09 -7.97 0.05
N VAL A 27 -1.78 -8.29 0.04
CA VAL A 27 -0.96 -8.38 1.26
C VAL A 27 -0.84 -7.02 1.96
N ILE A 28 -0.56 -5.94 1.22
CA ILE A 28 -0.41 -4.60 1.80
C ILE A 28 -1.71 -4.16 2.45
N ARG A 29 -2.86 -4.36 1.79
CA ARG A 29 -4.18 -4.02 2.35
C ARG A 29 -4.44 -4.79 3.64
N GLU A 30 -4.24 -6.10 3.64
CA GLU A 30 -4.43 -6.94 4.82
C GLU A 30 -3.57 -6.46 6.00
N LYS A 31 -2.28 -6.21 5.75
CA LYS A 31 -1.36 -5.79 6.81
C LYS A 31 -1.65 -4.39 7.34
N MET A 32 -2.00 -3.44 6.47
CA MET A 32 -2.27 -2.06 6.90
C MET A 32 -3.63 -1.94 7.62
N THR A 33 -4.68 -2.61 7.13
CA THR A 33 -6.00 -2.61 7.81
C THR A 33 -5.95 -3.36 9.14
N GLY A 34 -5.12 -4.41 9.25
CA GLY A 34 -4.90 -5.20 10.46
C GLY A 34 -3.76 -4.73 11.36
N ALA A 35 -3.18 -3.55 11.12
CA ALA A 35 -1.95 -3.11 11.81
C ALA A 35 -2.15 -2.84 13.31
N ALA A 36 -3.38 -2.58 13.75
CA ALA A 36 -3.71 -2.30 15.14
C ALA A 36 -5.13 -2.74 15.50
N GLU A 37 -5.32 -3.18 16.75
CA GLU A 37 -6.65 -3.43 17.31
C GLU A 37 -7.25 -2.11 17.80
N LEU A 38 -8.19 -1.57 17.03
CA LEU A 38 -8.85 -0.30 17.32
C LEU A 38 -10.37 -0.49 17.44
N ARG A 39 -11.03 0.40 18.20
CA ARG A 39 -12.50 0.41 18.29
C ARG A 39 -13.15 0.77 16.95
N THR A 40 -12.47 1.60 16.16
CA THR A 40 -12.86 1.94 14.79
C THR A 40 -11.92 1.22 13.85
N PRO A 41 -12.42 0.46 12.85
CA PRO A 41 -11.56 -0.26 11.92
C PRO A 41 -10.73 0.70 11.07
N LEU A 42 -9.50 0.30 10.75
CA LEU A 42 -8.67 1.01 9.77
C LEU A 42 -9.11 0.63 8.36
N GLU A 43 -9.24 1.62 7.50
CA GLU A 43 -9.47 1.47 6.07
C GLU A 43 -8.23 1.93 5.31
N VAL A 44 -7.94 1.29 4.17
CA VAL A 44 -6.74 1.55 3.38
C VAL A 44 -7.11 1.61 1.91
N GLU A 45 -6.84 2.76 1.30
CA GLU A 45 -6.92 2.96 -0.14
C GLU A 45 -5.58 2.61 -0.79
N ILE A 46 -5.64 2.03 -2.00
CA ILE A 46 -4.43 1.68 -2.76
C ILE A 46 -4.65 2.12 -4.20
N GLY A 47 -3.89 3.14 -4.61
CA GLY A 47 -3.71 3.53 -6.00
C GLY A 47 -2.40 3.01 -6.60
N THR A 48 -2.32 3.02 -7.92
CA THR A 48 -1.19 2.48 -8.71
C THR A 48 -0.98 3.34 -9.95
N GLY A 49 0.26 3.67 -10.26
CA GLY A 49 0.61 4.51 -11.41
C GLY A 49 2.06 4.32 -11.82
N LEU A 50 2.45 4.93 -12.94
CA LEU A 50 3.85 4.89 -13.42
C LEU A 50 4.75 5.87 -12.65
N ASN A 51 4.15 6.78 -11.91
CA ASN A 51 4.79 7.70 -10.99
C ASN A 51 3.88 7.91 -9.76
N TRP A 52 4.39 8.61 -8.75
CA TRP A 52 3.66 8.80 -7.49
C TRP A 52 2.40 9.66 -7.68
N ASP A 53 2.41 10.69 -8.53
CA ASP A 53 1.25 11.56 -8.79
C ASP A 53 0.07 10.79 -9.42
N GLU A 54 0.35 9.80 -10.27
CA GLU A 54 -0.67 8.91 -10.83
C GLU A 54 -1.19 7.84 -9.84
N ALA A 55 -0.39 7.51 -8.81
CA ALA A 55 -0.72 6.48 -7.85
C ALA A 55 -1.47 7.02 -6.61
N HIS A 56 -1.43 8.34 -6.40
CA HIS A 56 -2.19 9.06 -5.40
C HIS A 56 -3.63 9.29 -5.89
#